data_AF-A0A133VLN4-F1
#
_entry.id   AF-A0A133VLN4-F1
#
_cell.length_a   1.000
_cell.length_b   1.000
_cell.length_c   1.000
_cell.angle_alpha   90.00
_cell.angle_beta   90.00
_cell.angle_gamma   90.00
#
_symmetry.space_group_name_H-M   'P 1'
#
loop_
_entity.id
_entity.type
_entity.pdbx_description
1 polymer ?
#
loop_
_entity_poly.entity_id
_entity_poly.type
_entity_poly.pdbx_seq_one_letter_code
_entity_poly.pdbx_strand_id
1 'polypeptide(L)'
;MGYVLGLFKYIIKGPFTNPVAFYIFGGALMAIISAIPQLLHGNFIQMSITYFMTKYLPPTSLKQIIEQILLGTSIAGIKWFLFTPRI
;
A
#
# COMPACT_ATOMS: atom_id res chain seq x y z
N MET A 1 16.54 -11.29 17.58
CA MET A 1 16.53 -9.94 16.99
C MET A 1 15.26 -9.26 17.48
N GLY A 2 15.35 -8.09 18.12
CA GLY A 2 14.17 -7.44 18.71
C GLY A 2 13.08 -7.15 17.68
N TYR A 3 11.82 -7.21 18.10
CA TYR A 3 10.63 -6.98 17.26
C TYR A 3 10.70 -5.69 16.43
N VAL A 4 11.18 -4.60 17.05
CA VAL A 4 11.35 -3.29 16.40
C VAL A 4 12.40 -3.37 15.29
N LEU A 5 13.52 -4.05 15.54
CA LEU A 5 14.56 -4.28 14.52
C LEU A 5 14.04 -5.17 13.37
N GLY A 6 13.17 -6.14 13.69
CA GLY A 6 12.46 -6.95 12.69
C GLY A 6 11.55 -6.12 11.78
N LEU A 7 10.82 -5.16 12.35
CA LEU A 7 9.97 -4.23 11.61
C LEU A 7 10.78 -3.37 10.64
N PHE A 8 11.85 -2.73 11.12
CA PHE A 8 12.73 -1.93 10.25
C PHE A 8 13.35 -2.77 9.13
N LYS A 9 13.80 -3.99 9.44
CA LYS A 9 14.31 -4.92 8.44
C LYS A 9 13.25 -5.28 7.41
N TYR A 10 12.01 -5.51 7.82
CA TYR A 10 10.91 -5.83 6.90
C TYR A 10 10.59 -4.65 5.99
N ILE A 11 10.46 -3.45 6.53
CA ILE A 11 10.18 -2.22 5.77
C ILE A 11 11.31 -1.92 4.78
N ILE A 12 12.56 -2.06 5.17
CA ILE A 12 13.67 -1.72 4.27
C ILE A 12 13.90 -2.86 3.27
N LYS A 13 14.05 -4.10 3.73
CA LYS A 13 14.47 -5.23 2.89
C LYS A 13 13.34 -5.82 2.04
N GLY A 14 12.11 -5.75 2.52
CA GLY A 14 10.92 -6.28 1.84
C GLY A 14 10.80 -5.79 0.39
N PRO A 15 10.72 -4.47 0.15
CA PRO A 15 10.57 -3.93 -1.20
C PRO A 15 11.75 -4.22 -2.14
N PHE A 16 12.97 -4.43 -1.64
CA PHE A 16 14.09 -4.88 -2.50
C PHE A 16 14.04 -6.38 -2.82
N THR A 17 13.38 -7.18 -1.98
CA THR A 17 13.30 -8.65 -2.18
C THR A 17 12.11 -9.02 -3.06
N ASN A 18 10.97 -8.34 -2.90
CA ASN A 18 9.77 -8.58 -3.70
C ASN A 18 8.99 -7.27 -3.96
N PRO A 19 9.53 -6.37 -4.80
CA PRO A 19 8.93 -5.05 -5.05
C PRO A 19 7.51 -5.15 -5.62
N VAL A 20 7.25 -6.16 -6.46
CA VAL A 20 5.97 -6.35 -7.14
C VAL A 20 4.84 -6.61 -6.16
N ALA A 21 5.06 -7.41 -5.13
CA ALA A 21 4.03 -7.67 -4.11
C ALA A 21 3.65 -6.41 -3.34
N PHE A 22 4.65 -5.60 -2.93
CA PHE A 22 4.39 -4.34 -2.23
C PHE A 22 3.75 -3.29 -3.14
N TYR A 23 4.13 -3.25 -4.40
CA TYR A 23 3.49 -2.42 -5.42
C TYR A 23 2.00 -2.77 -5.58
N ILE A 24 1.65 -4.05 -5.80
CA ILE A 24 0.25 -4.48 -5.99
C ILE A 24 -0.59 -4.20 -4.73
N PHE A 25 -0.04 -4.51 -3.55
CA PHE A 25 -0.71 -4.29 -2.27
C PHE A 25 -0.90 -2.79 -1.99
N GLY A 26 0.15 -1.99 -2.18
CA GLY A 26 0.11 -0.53 -2.02
C GLY A 26 -0.79 0.16 -3.03
N GLY A 27 -0.84 -0.29 -4.29
CA GLY A 27 -1.80 0.20 -5.28
C GLY A 27 -3.25 -0.05 -4.88
N ALA A 28 -3.54 -1.19 -4.24
CA ALA A 28 -4.88 -1.45 -3.68
C ALA A 28 -5.23 -0.46 -2.57
N LEU A 29 -4.29 -0.22 -1.65
CA LEU A 29 -4.47 0.74 -0.56
C LEU A 29 -4.65 2.17 -1.08
N MET A 30 -3.83 2.57 -2.06
CA MET A 30 -3.91 3.88 -2.68
C MET A 30 -5.27 4.08 -3.36
N ALA A 31 -5.77 3.09 -4.10
CA ALA A 31 -7.10 3.16 -4.71
C ALA A 31 -8.22 3.33 -3.68
N ILE A 32 -8.14 2.62 -2.55
CA ILE A 32 -9.12 2.78 -1.45
C ILE A 32 -9.02 4.17 -0.84
N ILE A 33 -7.82 4.64 -0.49
CA ILE A 33 -7.59 5.94 0.13
C ILE A 33 -8.08 7.08 -0.78
N SER A 34 -7.84 6.99 -2.09
CA SER A 34 -8.29 7.99 -3.05
C SER A 34 -9.80 7.94 -3.32
N ALA A 35 -10.43 6.77 -3.18
CA ALA A 35 -11.86 6.58 -3.40
C ALA A 35 -12.73 6.98 -2.19
N ILE A 36 -12.24 6.80 -0.96
CA ILE A 36 -12.99 7.08 0.29
C ILE A 36 -13.56 8.51 0.33
N PRO A 37 -12.81 9.59 0.03
CA PRO A 37 -13.36 10.95 0.07
C PRO A 37 -14.56 11.13 -0.88
N GLN A 38 -14.53 10.48 -2.05
CA GLN A 38 -15.64 10.53 -3.01
C GLN A 38 -16.87 9.78 -2.49
N LEU A 39 -16.67 8.69 -1.75
CA LEU A 39 -17.74 7.99 -1.06
C LEU A 39 -18.37 8.88 0.02
N LEU A 40 -17.56 9.55 0.84
CA LEU A 40 -18.02 10.41 1.93
C LEU A 40 -18.81 11.65 1.43
N HIS A 41 -18.50 12.13 0.22
CA HIS A 41 -19.25 13.21 -0.43
C HIS A 41 -20.50 12.72 -1.20
N GLY A 42 -20.81 11.42 -1.19
CA GLY A 42 -21.95 10.86 -1.92
C GLY A 42 -21.76 10.74 -3.44
N ASN A 43 -20.55 10.98 -3.94
CA ASN A 43 -20.22 10.94 -5.38
C ASN A 43 -19.84 9.51 -5.81
N PHE A 44 -20.81 8.59 -5.84
CA PHE A 44 -20.59 7.17 -6.12
C PHE A 44 -19.97 6.88 -7.48
N ILE A 45 -20.35 7.64 -8.52
CA ILE A 45 -19.78 7.51 -9.87
C ILE A 45 -18.29 7.90 -9.84
N GLN A 46 -17.98 9.05 -9.25
CA GLN A 46 -16.59 9.54 -9.15
C GLN A 46 -15.73 8.62 -8.29
N MET A 47 -16.28 8.06 -7.21
CA MET A 47 -15.63 7.06 -6.38
C MET A 47 -15.24 5.82 -7.21
N SER A 48 -16.19 5.30 -7.98
CA SER A 48 -15.99 4.12 -8.83
C SER A 48 -14.92 4.40 -9.89
N ILE A 49 -15.01 5.52 -10.61
CA ILE A 49 -14.00 5.93 -11.60
C ILE A 49 -12.63 6.05 -10.94
N THR A 50 -12.53 6.75 -9.80
CA THR A 50 -11.26 6.95 -9.09
C THR A 50 -10.64 5.63 -8.66
N TYR A 51 -11.46 4.71 -8.14
CA TYR A 51 -11.00 3.38 -7.75
C TYR A 51 -10.49 2.59 -8.95
N PHE A 52 -11.25 2.53 -10.05
CA PHE A 52 -10.85 1.79 -11.25
C PHE A 52 -9.58 2.35 -11.89
N MET A 53 -9.52 3.67 -12.04
CA MET A 53 -8.36 4.38 -12.60
C MET A 53 -7.10 4.18 -11.76
N THR A 54 -7.23 4.06 -10.44
CA THR A 54 -6.07 3.89 -9.56
C THR A 54 -5.68 2.41 -9.40
N LYS A 55 -6.66 1.49 -9.46
CA LYS A 55 -6.44 0.06 -9.18
C LYS A 55 -6.01 -0.74 -10.41
N TYR A 56 -6.61 -0.47 -11.57
CA TYR A 56 -6.49 -1.32 -12.74
C TYR A 56 -5.69 -0.71 -13.88
N LEU A 57 -5.61 0.62 -13.95
CA LEU A 57 -4.75 1.25 -14.94
C LEU A 57 -3.29 1.22 -14.49
N PRO A 58 -2.36 1.07 -15.44
CA PRO A 58 -0.95 1.16 -15.14
C PRO A 58 -0.59 2.56 -14.65
N PRO A 59 0.42 2.67 -13.75
CA PRO A 59 0.91 3.94 -13.27
C PRO A 59 1.49 4.74 -14.43
N THR A 60 1.24 6.04 -14.41
CA THR A 60 1.69 6.97 -15.46
C THR A 60 3.11 7.48 -15.21
N SER A 61 3.71 7.17 -14.06
CA SER A 61 5.06 7.61 -13.70
C SER A 61 5.75 6.68 -12.71
N LEU A 62 7.09 6.71 -12.72
CA LEU A 62 7.92 6.02 -11.72
C LEU A 62 7.62 6.48 -10.29
N LYS A 63 7.24 7.75 -10.12
CA LYS A 63 6.85 8.31 -8.83
C LYS A 63 5.67 7.53 -8.22
N GLN A 64 4.64 7.25 -9.01
CA GLN A 64 3.48 6.48 -8.53
C GLN A 64 3.87 5.06 -8.11
N ILE A 65 4.78 4.41 -8.85
CA ILE A 65 5.29 3.08 -8.48
C ILE A 65 5.98 3.14 -7.12
N ILE A 66 6.86 4.12 -6.91
CA ILE A 66 7.59 4.31 -5.65
C ILE A 66 6.61 4.58 -4.51
N GLU A 67 5.63 5.47 -4.70
CA GLU A 67 4.62 5.80 -3.67
C GLU A 67 3.79 4.57 -3.29
N GLN A 68 3.37 3.76 -4.26
CA GLN A 68 2.65 2.52 -4.01
C GLN A 68 3.52 1.52 -3.23
N ILE A 69 4.78 1.32 -3.62
CA ILE A 69 5.71 0.44 -2.89
C ILE A 69 5.91 0.92 -1.46
N LEU A 70 6.12 2.22 -1.23
CA LEU A 70 6.31 2.80 0.10
C LEU A 70 5.07 2.63 0.97
N LEU A 71 3.88 2.89 0.41
CA LEU A 71 2.61 2.71 1.12
C LEU A 71 2.38 1.23 1.47
N GLY A 72 2.54 0.33 0.49
CA GLY A 72 2.37 -1.10 0.68
C GLY A 72 3.33 -1.66 1.72
N THR A 73 4.59 -1.25 1.67
CA THR A 73 5.65 -1.66 2.60
C THR A 73 5.39 -1.19 4.02
N SER A 74 4.97 0.06 4.20
CA SER A 74 4.70 0.64 5.52
C SER A 74 3.54 -0.11 6.19
N ILE A 75 2.43 -0.30 5.48
CA ILE A 75 1.25 -0.99 6.03
C ILE A 75 1.52 -2.47 6.26
N ALA A 76 2.22 -3.15 5.33
CA ALA A 76 2.59 -4.55 5.50
C ALA A 76 3.57 -4.75 6.67
N GLY A 77 4.51 -3.83 6.88
CA GLY A 77 5.40 -3.82 8.03
C GLY A 77 4.64 -3.67 9.34
N ILE A 78 3.73 -2.70 9.42
CA ILE A 78 2.86 -2.50 10.60
C ILE A 78 2.03 -3.77 10.86
N LYS A 79 1.40 -4.32 9.81
CA LYS A 79 0.66 -5.58 9.90
C LYS A 79 1.54 -6.69 10.45
N TRP A 80 2.74 -6.89 9.90
CA TRP A 80 3.68 -7.88 10.40
C TRP A 80 4.01 -7.67 11.89
N PHE A 81 4.31 -6.43 12.30
CA PHE A 81 4.66 -6.12 13.69
C PHE A 81 3.52 -6.38 14.68
N LEU A 82 2.27 -6.12 14.28
CA LEU A 82 1.09 -6.35 15.11
C LEU A 82 0.74 -7.83 15.24
N PHE A 83 0.91 -8.61 14.16
CA PHE A 83 0.46 -10.01 14.11
C PHE A 83 1.58 -11.04 14.40
N THR A 84 2.83 -10.62 14.55
CA THR A 84 3.92 -11.55 14.87
C THR A 84 3.86 -11.97 16.36
N PRO A 85 3.78 -13.28 16.70
CA PRO A 85 3.60 -13.75 18.07
C PRO A 85 4.81 -13.55 18.98
N ARG A 86 4.66 -12.77 20.07
CA ARG A 86 5.75 -12.31 20.97
C ARG A 86 6.23 -13.33 22.01
N ILE A 87 6.20 -14.61 21.67
CA ILE A 87 6.59 -15.70 22.57
C ILE A 87 8.13 -15.77 22.66
#